data_AF-A0A526TXX6-F1
#
_entry.id   AF-A0A526TXX6-F1
#
_cell.length_a   1.000
_cell.length_b   1.000
_cell.length_c   1.000
_cell.angle_alpha   90.00
_cell.angle_beta   90.00
_cell.angle_gamma   90.00
#
_symmetry.space_group_name_H-M   'P 1'
#
loop_
_entity.id
_entity.type
_entity.pdbx_description
1 polymer ?
#
loop_
_entity_poly.entity_id
_entity_poly.type
_entity_poly.pdbx_seq_one_letter_code
_entity_poly.pdbx_strand_id
1 'polypeptide(L)' 'MKLEKAAVQLEALGNPTRLQLYRILVRAGDDGLAVGSVQEKLDIPSSTLSHHLKRLVDT' A
#
# COMPACT_ATOMS: atom_id res chain seq x y z
N MET A 1 -9.58 8.43 15.49
CA MET A 1 -10.05 7.51 14.44
C MET A 1 -11.13 6.62 15.05
N LYS A 2 -12.25 6.35 14.36
CA LYS A 2 -13.27 5.41 14.87
C LYS A 2 -12.71 3.98 14.84
N LEU A 3 -13.05 3.16 15.84
CA LEU A 3 -12.46 1.83 16.05
C LEU A 3 -12.66 0.92 14.83
N GLU A 4 -13.84 0.99 14.20
CA GLU A 4 -14.22 0.21 13.03
C GLU A 4 -13.36 0.57 11.82
N LYS A 5 -13.08 1.87 11.62
CA LYS A 5 -12.17 2.31 10.57
C LYS A 5 -10.75 1.83 10.82
N ALA A 6 -10.30 1.85 12.08
CA ALA A 6 -8.99 1.30 12.45
C ALA A 6 -8.87 -0.19 12.11
N ALA A 7 -9.90 -0.97 12.46
CA ALA A 7 -9.92 -2.40 12.19
C ALA A 7 -9.83 -2.67 10.68
N VAL A 8 -10.60 -1.97 9.85
CA VAL A 8 -10.59 -2.12 8.38
C VAL A 8 -9.22 -1.75 7.78
N GLN A 9 -8.60 -0.68 8.26
CA GLN A 9 -7.28 -0.25 7.79
C GLN A 9 -6.18 -1.24 8.19
N LEU A 10 -6.23 -1.77 9.43
CA LEU A 10 -5.29 -2.78 9.90
C LEU A 10 -5.48 -4.12 9.17
N GLU A 11 -6.71 -4.51 8.87
CA GLU A 11 -7.01 -5.69 8.04
C GLU A 11 -6.40 -5.54 6.64
N ALA A 12 -6.55 -4.36 6.01
CA ALA A 12 -5.90 -4.08 4.74
C ALA A 12 -4.38 -4.18 4.87
N LEU A 13 -3.77 -3.58 5.89
CA LEU A 13 -2.32 -3.67 6.12
C LEU A 13 -1.83 -5.10 6.44
N GLY A 14 -2.69 -6.01 6.90
CA GLY A 14 -2.34 -7.39 7.26
C GLY A 14 -1.86 -8.27 6.09
N ASN A 15 -1.95 -7.81 4.84
CA ASN A 15 -1.39 -8.53 3.70
C ASN A 15 0.09 -8.16 3.49
N PRO A 16 1.01 -9.15 3.34
CA PRO A 16 2.44 -8.89 3.22
C PRO A 16 2.84 -7.90 2.11
N THR A 17 2.26 -8.04 0.91
CA THR A 17 2.54 -7.14 -0.22
C THR A 17 2.09 -5.72 0.08
N ARG A 18 0.91 -5.54 0.67
CA ARG A 18 0.40 -4.21 1.07
C ARG A 18 1.21 -3.59 2.19
N LEU A 19 1.69 -4.39 3.15
CA LEU A 19 2.58 -3.89 4.20
C LEU A 19 3.93 -3.46 3.64
N GLN A 20 4.50 -4.22 2.71
CA GLN A 20 5.76 -3.86 2.04
C GLN A 20 5.61 -2.59 1.21
N LEU A 21 4.51 -2.47 0.44
CA LEU A 21 4.12 -1.27 -0.27
C LEU A 21 4.01 -0.05 0.66
N TYR A 22 3.27 -0.19 1.76
CA TYR A 22 3.12 0.87 2.77
C TYR A 22 4.48 1.29 3.33
N ARG A 23 5.36 0.35 3.67
CA ARG A 23 6.71 0.65 4.16
C ARG A 23 7.61 1.34 3.13
N ILE A 24 7.44 1.05 1.84
CA ILE A 24 8.16 1.76 0.76
C ILE A 24 7.70 3.22 0.73
N LEU A 25 6.40 3.47 0.75
CA LEU A 25 5.84 4.82 0.69
C LEU A 25 6.15 5.65 1.94
N VAL A 26 6.08 5.05 3.14
CA VAL A 26 6.46 5.73 4.38
C VAL A 26 7.92 6.20 4.36
N ARG A 27 8.82 5.43 3.73
CA ARG A 27 10.23 5.84 3.56
C ARG A 27 10.42 6.91 2.49
N ALA A 28 9.55 6.94 1.49
CA ALA A 28 9.57 7.98 0.47
C ALA A 28 9.09 9.33 1.03
N GLY A 29 8.29 9.32 2.09
CA GLY A 29 7.81 10.53 2.76
C GLY A 29 6.83 11.31 1.90
N ASP A 30 6.74 12.62 2.14
CA ASP A 30 5.76 13.51 1.50
C ASP A 30 5.99 13.67 -0.01
N ASP A 31 7.23 13.48 -0.48
CA ASP A 31 7.57 13.51 -1.91
C ASP A 31 6.95 12.31 -2.67
N GLY A 32 6.62 11.24 -1.94
CA GLY A 32 6.06 10.02 -2.50
C GLY A 32 7.01 9.30 -3.45
N LEU A 33 6.46 8.38 -4.24
CA LEU A 33 7.23 7.60 -5.20
C LEU A 33 6.40 7.32 -6.45
N ALA A 34 7.04 7.40 -7.62
CA ALA A 34 6.39 7.02 -8.88
C ALA A 34 5.97 5.55 -8.84
N VAL A 35 4.79 5.25 -9.40
CA VAL A 35 4.21 3.90 -9.35
C VAL A 35 5.11 2.85 -10.01
N GLY A 36 5.84 3.22 -11.08
CA GLY A 36 6.82 2.36 -11.74
C GLY A 36 7.97 1.97 -10.81
N SER A 37 8.52 2.92 -10.05
CA SER A 37 9.59 2.65 -9.09
C SER A 37 9.12 1.80 -7.90
N VAL A 38 7.85 1.95 -7.50
CA VAL A 38 7.23 1.04 -6.52
C VAL A 38 7.11 -0.37 -7.10
N GLN A 39 6.67 -0.48 -8.36
CA GLN A 39 6.52 -1.75 -9.06
C GLN A 39 7.87 -2.48 -9.19
N GLU A 40 8.94 -1.79 -9.60
CA GLU A 40 10.30 -2.33 -9.67
C GLU A 40 10.80 -2.86 -8.32
N LYS A 41 10.51 -2.14 -7.23
CA LYS A 41 10.92 -2.55 -5.87
C LYS A 41 10.16 -3.76 -5.34
N LEU A 42 8.91 -3.94 -5.76
CA LEU A 42 8.05 -5.04 -5.31
C LEU A 42 8.12 -6.27 -6.22
N ASP A 43 8.57 -6.10 -7.47
CA ASP A 43 8.65 -7.15 -8.49
C ASP A 43 7.31 -7.87 -8.69
N ILE A 44 6.25 -7.09 -8.92
CA ILE A 44 4.89 -7.61 -9.15
C ILE A 44 4.25 -7.01 -10.41
N PRO A 45 3.23 -7.68 -10.99
CA PRO A 45 2.47 -7.11 -12.10
C PRO A 45 1.79 -5.79 -11.75
N SER A 46 1.73 -4.87 -12.71
CA SER A 46 1.10 -3.55 -12.55
C SER A 46 -0.38 -3.62 -12.14
N SER A 47 -1.12 -4.60 -12.66
CA SER A 47 -2.52 -4.86 -12.29
C SER A 47 -2.65 -5.29 -10.82
N THR A 48 -1.74 -6.13 -10.35
CA THR A 48 -1.67 -6.56 -8.94
C THR A 48 -1.32 -5.40 -8.01
N LEU A 49 -0.34 -4.57 -8.38
CA LEU A 49 0.01 -3.36 -7.63
C LEU A 49 -1.18 -2.41 -7.53
N SER A 50 -1.87 -2.14 -8.65
CA SER A 50 -3.04 -1.26 -8.69
C SER A 50 -4.17 -1.76 -7.78
N HIS A 51 -4.42 -3.07 -7.78
CA HIS A 51 -5.39 -3.70 -6.88
C HIS A 51 -5.01 -3.49 -5.40
N HIS A 52 -3.74 -3.67 -5.05
CA HIS A 52 -3.24 -3.45 -3.69
C HIS A 52 -3.32 -1.99 -3.25
N LEU A 53 -2.95 -1.05 -4.11
CA LEU A 53 -3.08 0.39 -3.85
C LEU A 53 -4.53 0.79 -3.60
N LYS A 54 -5.45 0.33 -4.47
CA LYS A 54 -6.88 0.59 -4.31
C LYS A 54 -7.39 0.08 -2.96
N ARG A 55 -7.04 -1.14 -2.57
CA ARG A 55 -7.46 -1.69 -1.27
C ARG A 55 -6.94 -0.87 -0.08
N LEU A 56 -5.78 -0.23 -0.18
CA LEU A 56 -5.25 0.65 0.88
C LEU A 56 -5.95 2.02 0.91
N VAL A 57 -6.32 2.57 -0.25
CA VAL A 57 -7.01 3.87 -0.33
C VAL A 57 -8.49 3.76 0.07
N ASP A 58 -9.16 2.66 -0.27
CA ASP A 58 -10.60 2.47 -0.03
C ASP A 58 -10.94 2.08 1.44
N THR A 59 -10.00 2.24 2.39
CA THR A 59 -10.15 1.85 3.82
C THR A 59 -10.33 3.03 4.77
#